data_AF-A0A2A4JYB0-F1
#
_entry.id   AF-A0A2A4JYB0-F1
#
_cell.length_a   1.000
_cell.length_b   1.000
_cell.length_c   1.000
_cell.angle_alpha   90.00
_cell.angle_beta   90.00
_cell.angle_gamma   90.00
#
_symmetry.space_group_name_H-M   'P 1'
#
loop_
_entity.id
_entity.type
_entity.pdbx_description
1 polymer ?
#
loop_
_entity_poly.entity_id
_entity_poly.type
_entity_poly.pdbx_seq_one_letter_code
_entity_poly.pdbx_strand_id
1 'polypeptide(L)'
;MHKWISLGIIPLCLSVLWYFPILWSLVYLISLSVFLAVGALLFPFRSHVSLSSPYQTPLFLLERVEKGARQIEDTLKEDQSNWPHATKKSHLPVIFGRTVDSQLQLLIDYVLRDFVTRWLKELSHKPEPVIDKFKEHVWGAVQNLYERLLRVDAEKLLASDMVTKITQHFERIRIARSCALELNQPPVFALAPHLMAADTELHYLRQISELIIMFLMPRCYSLAPATHLMREILACKVLQPAIDLVTEPDYINQKIIQYLEAQKEVDAMHVRTHEYAKTFEDYIRLINSCNNVDTLKRLR
;
A
#
# COMPACT_ATOMS: atom_id res chain seq x y z
N MET A 1 18.45 63.37 -4.12
CA MET A 1 18.13 64.48 -5.05
C MET A 1 16.68 64.50 -5.53
N HIS A 2 16.04 63.38 -5.90
CA HIS A 2 14.68 63.39 -6.50
C HIS A 2 13.52 63.90 -5.62
N LYS A 3 13.59 63.78 -4.29
CA LYS A 3 12.52 64.25 -3.38
C LYS A 3 12.44 65.78 -3.26
N TRP A 4 13.57 66.49 -3.41
CA TRP A 4 13.61 67.95 -3.34
C TRP A 4 13.20 68.61 -4.66
N ILE A 5 13.48 67.94 -5.78
CA ILE A 5 13.08 68.38 -7.12
C ILE A 5 11.55 68.26 -7.30
N SER A 6 10.94 67.18 -6.81
CA SER A 6 9.47 67.02 -6.84
C SER A 6 8.74 68.04 -5.96
N LEU A 7 9.28 68.39 -4.79
CA LEU A 7 8.67 69.36 -3.88
C LEU A 7 8.62 70.79 -4.45
N GLY A 8 9.55 71.15 -5.34
CA GLY A 8 9.58 72.46 -6.00
C GLY A 8 8.77 72.53 -7.31
N ILE A 9 8.70 71.43 -8.06
CA ILE A 9 7.99 71.38 -9.35
C ILE A 9 6.47 71.36 -9.16
N ILE A 10 5.96 70.66 -8.15
CA ILE A 10 4.52 70.53 -7.87
C ILE A 10 3.84 71.90 -7.63
N PRO A 11 4.32 72.78 -6.73
CA PRO A 11 3.69 74.09 -6.52
C PRO A 11 3.83 75.02 -7.73
N LEU A 12 4.91 74.88 -8.51
CA LEU A 12 5.12 75.68 -9.72
C LEU A 12 4.18 75.26 -10.85
N CYS A 13 3.98 73.94 -11.04
CA CYS A 13 2.96 73.40 -11.94
C CYS A 13 1.54 73.76 -11.50
N LEU A 14 1.23 73.72 -10.20
CA LEU A 14 -0.09 74.12 -9.67
C LEU A 14 -0.35 75.62 -9.88
N SER A 15 0.66 76.48 -9.72
CA SER A 15 0.57 77.92 -9.97
C SER A 15 0.35 78.23 -11.46
N VAL A 16 1.07 77.55 -12.36
CA VAL A 16 0.87 77.66 -13.82
C VAL A 16 -0.53 77.14 -14.21
N LEU A 17 -1.00 76.04 -13.63
CA LEU A 17 -2.37 75.55 -13.83
C LEU A 17 -3.43 76.56 -13.39
N TRP A 18 -3.20 77.28 -12.29
CA TRP A 18 -4.13 78.28 -11.77
C TRP A 18 -4.24 79.52 -12.66
N TYR A 19 -3.12 79.94 -13.28
CA TYR A 19 -3.06 81.20 -14.02
C TYR A 19 -3.59 81.09 -15.47
N PHE A 20 -3.59 79.90 -16.07
CA PHE A 20 -4.02 79.70 -17.47
C PHE A 20 -5.39 78.99 -17.55
N PRO A 21 -6.49 79.71 -17.88
CA PRO A 21 -7.84 79.14 -17.97
C PRO A 21 -7.96 78.00 -19.00
N ILE A 22 -7.10 78.01 -20.02
CA ILE A 22 -7.06 76.99 -21.08
C ILE A 22 -6.64 75.62 -20.52
N LEU A 23 -5.73 75.59 -19.53
CA LEU A 23 -5.30 74.32 -18.91
C LEU A 23 -6.44 73.68 -18.12
N TRP A 24 -7.26 74.46 -17.43
CA TRP A 24 -8.48 73.95 -16.78
C TRP A 24 -9.47 73.38 -17.78
N SER A 25 -9.69 74.07 -18.92
CA SER A 25 -10.55 73.56 -19.99
C SER A 25 -10.07 72.21 -20.54
N LEU A 26 -8.75 72.06 -20.75
CA LEU A 26 -8.16 70.79 -21.17
C LEU A 26 -8.31 69.68 -20.12
N VAL A 27 -8.11 70.00 -18.84
CA VAL A 27 -8.33 69.04 -17.74
C VAL A 27 -9.78 68.61 -17.66
N TYR A 28 -10.73 69.54 -17.80
CA TYR A 28 -12.15 69.22 -17.83
C TYR A 28 -12.51 68.35 -19.04
N LEU A 29 -11.99 68.65 -20.23
CA LEU A 29 -12.20 67.82 -21.43
C LEU A 29 -11.64 66.40 -21.28
N ILE A 30 -10.46 66.26 -20.66
CA ILE A 30 -9.88 64.94 -20.36
C ILE A 30 -10.72 64.20 -19.31
N SER A 31 -11.18 64.88 -18.26
CA SER A 31 -12.04 64.26 -17.25
C SER A 31 -13.39 63.81 -17.84
N LEU A 32 -13.96 64.60 -18.75
CA LEU A 32 -15.20 64.30 -19.46
C LEU A 32 -15.02 63.11 -20.41
N SER A 33 -13.91 63.06 -21.16
CA SER A 33 -13.64 61.96 -22.09
C SER A 33 -13.41 60.64 -21.35
N VAL A 34 -12.72 60.66 -20.20
CA VAL A 34 -12.55 59.49 -19.32
C VAL A 34 -13.90 59.05 -18.75
N PHE A 35 -14.73 59.99 -18.29
CA PHE A 35 -16.06 59.66 -17.77
C PHE A 35 -16.95 59.03 -18.85
N LEU A 36 -16.93 59.56 -20.07
CA LEU A 36 -17.67 59.00 -21.21
C LEU A 36 -17.14 57.63 -21.62
N ALA A 37 -15.82 57.41 -21.62
CA ALA A 37 -15.23 56.11 -21.94
C ALA A 37 -15.59 55.05 -20.88
N VAL A 38 -15.50 55.39 -19.60
CA VAL A 38 -15.92 54.51 -18.49
C VAL A 38 -17.42 54.23 -18.58
N GLY A 39 -18.24 55.24 -18.84
CA GLY A 39 -19.67 55.08 -19.08
C GLY A 39 -19.97 54.14 -20.25
N ALA A 40 -19.28 54.30 -21.38
CA ALA A 40 -19.45 53.47 -22.58
C ALA A 40 -19.00 52.01 -22.37
N LEU A 41 -18.13 51.72 -21.41
CA LEU A 41 -17.77 50.34 -21.03
C LEU A 41 -18.72 49.75 -19.98
N LEU A 42 -19.10 50.56 -18.98
CA LEU A 42 -19.96 50.11 -17.90
C LEU A 42 -21.42 49.96 -18.34
N PHE A 43 -21.92 50.77 -19.26
CA PHE A 43 -23.30 50.69 -19.74
C PHE A 43 -23.60 49.39 -20.49
N PRO A 44 -22.80 48.93 -21.48
CA PRO A 44 -23.00 47.63 -22.10
C PRO A 44 -22.67 46.48 -21.14
N PHE A 45 -21.70 46.63 -20.23
CA PHE A 45 -21.44 45.60 -19.21
C PHE A 45 -22.62 45.44 -18.24
N ARG A 46 -23.18 46.54 -17.74
CA ARG A 46 -24.39 46.56 -16.90
C ARG A 46 -25.63 46.11 -17.67
N SER A 47 -25.79 46.52 -18.93
CA SER A 47 -26.89 46.08 -19.80
C SER A 47 -26.76 44.60 -20.10
N HIS A 48 -25.56 44.08 -20.33
CA HIS A 48 -25.32 42.65 -20.53
C HIS A 48 -25.53 41.86 -19.23
N VAL A 49 -25.12 42.38 -18.06
CA VAL A 49 -25.40 41.75 -16.76
C VAL A 49 -26.90 41.82 -16.40
N SER A 50 -27.61 42.86 -16.85
CA SER A 50 -29.06 43.02 -16.61
C SER A 50 -29.95 42.29 -17.62
N LEU A 51 -29.50 42.12 -18.87
CA LEU A 51 -30.20 41.35 -19.92
C LEU A 51 -29.78 39.89 -19.97
N SER A 52 -28.58 39.54 -19.48
CA SER A 52 -28.23 38.13 -19.27
C SER A 52 -29.14 37.63 -18.18
N SER A 53 -30.09 36.77 -18.55
CA SER A 53 -30.92 36.04 -17.60
C SER A 53 -30.01 35.50 -16.51
N PRO A 54 -30.37 35.61 -15.21
CA PRO A 54 -29.56 35.02 -14.15
C PRO A 54 -29.24 33.61 -14.58
N TYR A 55 -27.95 33.27 -14.65
CA TYR A 55 -27.50 31.94 -14.98
C TYR A 55 -28.09 31.03 -13.90
N GLN A 56 -29.31 30.55 -14.15
CA GLN A 56 -29.91 29.49 -13.40
C GLN A 56 -29.00 28.33 -13.73
N THR A 57 -28.05 28.01 -12.85
CA THR A 57 -27.84 26.59 -12.56
C THR A 57 -29.26 26.08 -12.34
N PRO A 58 -29.83 25.30 -13.28
CA PRO A 58 -31.24 24.98 -13.24
C PRO A 58 -31.49 24.44 -11.85
N LEU A 59 -32.47 25.01 -11.14
CA LEU A 59 -32.77 24.63 -9.76
C LEU A 59 -32.86 23.10 -9.65
N PHE A 60 -33.34 22.46 -10.73
CA PHE A 60 -33.32 21.02 -10.94
C PHE A 60 -31.94 20.34 -10.80
N LEU A 61 -30.84 20.89 -11.33
CA LEU A 61 -29.50 20.32 -11.13
C LEU A 61 -29.02 20.50 -9.70
N LEU A 62 -29.30 21.64 -9.07
CA LEU A 62 -28.95 21.84 -7.65
C LEU A 62 -29.79 20.92 -6.76
N GLU A 63 -31.09 20.80 -7.03
CA GLU A 63 -32.03 19.89 -6.37
C GLU A 63 -31.69 18.43 -6.66
N ARG A 64 -31.14 18.09 -7.84
CA ARG A 64 -30.69 16.73 -8.18
C ARG A 64 -29.36 16.40 -7.53
N VAL A 65 -28.45 17.36 -7.40
CA VAL A 65 -27.21 17.21 -6.62
C VAL A 65 -27.53 17.12 -5.14
N GLU A 66 -28.49 17.91 -4.65
CA GLU A 66 -28.94 17.88 -3.27
C GLU A 66 -29.73 16.59 -2.95
N LYS A 67 -30.61 16.15 -3.84
CA LYS A 67 -31.25 14.83 -3.74
C LYS A 67 -30.23 13.71 -3.84
N GLY A 68 -29.24 13.81 -4.73
CA GLY A 68 -28.16 12.84 -4.84
C GLY A 68 -27.30 12.80 -3.57
N ALA A 69 -27.00 13.95 -2.98
CA ALA A 69 -26.27 14.06 -1.72
C ALA A 69 -27.08 13.51 -0.54
N ARG A 70 -28.38 13.83 -0.45
CA ARG A 70 -29.29 13.28 0.56
C ARG A 70 -29.48 11.79 0.38
N GLN A 71 -29.57 11.30 -0.85
CA GLN A 71 -29.69 9.87 -1.14
C GLN A 71 -28.38 9.14 -0.82
N ILE A 72 -27.22 9.74 -1.06
CA ILE A 72 -25.92 9.23 -0.58
C ILE A 72 -25.89 9.26 0.95
N GLU A 73 -26.38 10.31 1.60
CA GLU A 73 -26.42 10.41 3.05
C GLU A 73 -27.40 9.43 3.69
N ASP A 74 -28.57 9.21 3.08
CA ASP A 74 -29.58 8.27 3.52
C ASP A 74 -29.13 6.83 3.27
N THR A 75 -28.51 6.54 2.11
CA THR A 75 -27.85 5.24 1.89
C THR A 75 -26.68 5.06 2.84
N LEU A 76 -25.88 6.09 3.16
CA LEU A 76 -24.82 5.98 4.16
C LEU A 76 -25.38 5.79 5.58
N LYS A 77 -26.54 6.36 5.93
CA LYS A 77 -27.21 6.17 7.23
C LYS A 77 -27.90 4.82 7.33
N GLU A 78 -28.56 4.39 6.26
CA GLU A 78 -29.18 3.09 6.12
C GLU A 78 -28.09 2.01 6.15
N ASP A 79 -27.02 2.19 5.37
CA ASP A 79 -25.84 1.35 5.42
C ASP A 79 -25.18 1.49 6.78
N GLN A 80 -25.08 2.63 7.46
CA GLN A 80 -24.54 2.72 8.84
C GLN A 80 -25.40 1.99 9.89
N SER A 81 -26.71 1.85 9.63
CA SER A 81 -27.63 1.03 10.44
C SER A 81 -27.61 -0.46 10.07
N ASN A 82 -27.25 -0.79 8.82
CA ASN A 82 -27.06 -2.14 8.29
C ASN A 82 -25.60 -2.64 8.36
N TRP A 83 -24.66 -1.73 8.58
CA TRP A 83 -23.27 -1.97 8.93
C TRP A 83 -23.45 -2.82 10.14
N PRO A 84 -23.05 -4.11 10.08
CA PRO A 84 -23.39 -5.01 11.15
C PRO A 84 -22.91 -4.29 12.40
N HIS A 85 -23.85 -3.97 13.29
CA HIS A 85 -23.54 -3.86 14.70
C HIS A 85 -22.92 -5.22 14.98
N ALA A 86 -21.62 -5.28 14.76
CA ALA A 86 -20.88 -6.51 14.64
C ALA A 86 -20.87 -6.98 16.06
N THR A 87 -21.88 -7.80 16.37
CA THR A 87 -21.91 -8.64 17.54
C THR A 87 -20.58 -9.33 17.45
N LYS A 88 -19.63 -8.88 18.27
CA LYS A 88 -18.21 -9.17 18.19
C LYS A 88 -18.10 -10.68 17.96
N LYS A 89 -17.86 -11.14 16.72
CA LYS A 89 -17.68 -12.56 16.46
C LYS A 89 -16.32 -12.87 17.08
N SER A 90 -16.39 -13.28 18.34
CA SER A 90 -15.23 -13.35 19.23
C SER A 90 -14.20 -14.38 18.77
N HIS A 91 -14.50 -15.21 17.78
CA HIS A 91 -13.59 -16.21 17.26
C HIS A 91 -13.70 -16.30 15.74
N LEU A 92 -12.58 -16.04 15.07
CA LEU A 92 -12.37 -16.46 13.69
C LEU A 92 -12.29 -18.00 13.65
N PRO A 93 -12.67 -18.65 12.53
CA PRO A 93 -12.61 -20.11 12.41
C PRO A 93 -11.17 -20.63 12.56
N VAL A 94 -11.01 -21.79 13.20
CA VAL A 94 -9.71 -22.47 13.37
C VAL A 94 -9.33 -23.13 12.05
N ILE A 95 -8.11 -22.88 11.56
CA ILE A 95 -7.59 -23.40 10.29
C ILE A 95 -6.50 -24.43 10.55
N PHE A 96 -5.41 -24.03 11.22
CA PHE A 96 -4.24 -24.89 11.46
C PHE A 96 -4.22 -25.48 12.87
N GLY A 97 -4.89 -24.80 13.82
CA GLY A 97 -4.88 -25.13 15.24
C GLY A 97 -4.61 -23.90 16.09
N ARG A 98 -5.13 -23.89 17.33
CA ARG A 98 -5.21 -22.68 18.17
C ARG A 98 -3.89 -21.92 18.34
N THR A 99 -2.76 -22.62 18.51
CA THR A 99 -1.46 -21.99 18.69
C THR A 99 -1.01 -21.25 17.43
N VAL A 100 -1.00 -21.95 16.28
CA VAL A 100 -0.58 -21.36 14.99
C VAL A 100 -1.53 -20.24 14.59
N ASP A 101 -2.83 -20.47 14.72
CA ASP A 101 -3.86 -19.50 14.37
C ASP A 101 -3.73 -18.23 15.23
N SER A 102 -3.42 -18.36 16.53
CA SER A 102 -3.20 -17.20 17.40
C SER A 102 -2.00 -16.35 16.97
N GLN A 103 -0.91 -16.99 16.56
CA GLN A 103 0.28 -16.28 16.09
C GLN A 103 0.03 -15.64 14.72
N LEU A 104 -0.72 -16.31 13.85
CA LEU A 104 -1.07 -15.77 12.54
C LEU A 104 -2.03 -14.58 12.66
N GLN A 105 -3.02 -14.65 13.55
CA GLN A 105 -3.90 -13.52 13.84
C GLN A 105 -3.14 -12.33 14.42
N LEU A 106 -2.17 -12.59 15.33
CA LEU A 106 -1.30 -11.55 15.86
C LEU A 106 -0.44 -10.90 14.77
N LEU A 107 0.10 -11.71 13.85
CA LEU A 107 0.85 -11.21 12.70
C LEU A 107 -0.03 -10.33 11.80
N ILE A 108 -1.26 -10.79 11.50
CA ILE A 108 -2.23 -10.00 10.74
C ILE A 108 -2.52 -8.69 11.47
N ASP A 109 -2.74 -8.71 12.78
CA ASP A 109 -3.00 -7.50 13.56
C ASP A 109 -1.84 -6.49 13.47
N TYR A 110 -0.59 -6.95 13.52
CA TYR A 110 0.57 -6.09 13.31
C TYR A 110 0.64 -5.52 11.90
N VAL A 111 0.39 -6.34 10.87
CA VAL A 111 0.34 -5.88 9.47
C VAL A 111 -0.76 -4.83 9.29
N LEU A 112 -1.96 -5.07 9.81
CA LEU A 112 -3.07 -4.11 9.71
C LEU A 112 -2.79 -2.83 10.49
N ARG A 113 -2.17 -2.92 11.66
CA ARG A 113 -1.76 -1.75 12.43
C ARG A 113 -0.77 -0.87 11.67
N ASP A 114 0.25 -1.49 11.07
CA ASP A 114 1.37 -0.75 10.50
C ASP A 114 1.12 -0.29 9.05
N PHE A 115 0.40 -1.08 8.25
CA PHE A 115 0.18 -0.78 6.83
C PHE A 115 -1.21 -0.28 6.48
N VAL A 116 -2.23 -0.45 7.33
CA VAL A 116 -3.64 -0.05 7.03
C VAL A 116 -4.13 1.04 7.97
N THR A 117 -3.96 0.84 9.27
CA THR A 117 -4.54 1.70 10.32
C THR A 117 -3.99 3.12 10.27
N ARG A 118 -2.72 3.29 9.91
CA ARG A 118 -2.04 4.61 9.89
C ARG A 118 -2.73 5.59 8.94
N TRP A 119 -2.89 5.21 7.67
CA TRP A 119 -3.55 6.08 6.68
C TRP A 119 -5.08 6.05 6.82
N LEU A 120 -5.68 4.94 7.25
CA LEU A 120 -7.14 4.88 7.37
C LEU A 120 -7.70 5.79 8.47
N LYS A 121 -6.91 6.03 9.54
CA LYS A 121 -7.23 7.02 10.58
C LYS A 121 -7.28 8.45 10.06
N GLU A 122 -6.48 8.78 9.05
CA GLU A 122 -6.49 10.11 8.42
C GLU A 122 -7.73 10.31 7.55
N LEU A 123 -8.26 9.23 6.96
CA LEU A 123 -9.41 9.28 6.06
C LEU A 123 -10.77 9.11 6.77
N SER A 124 -10.82 8.54 7.98
CA SER A 124 -12.09 8.16 8.62
C SER A 124 -12.14 8.45 10.12
N HIS A 125 -13.30 8.90 10.60
CA HIS A 125 -13.50 9.30 12.01
C HIS A 125 -13.63 8.10 12.98
N LYS A 126 -13.83 6.87 12.46
CA LYS A 126 -13.89 5.60 13.23
C LYS A 126 -13.46 4.42 12.35
N PRO A 127 -12.16 4.12 12.22
CA PRO A 127 -11.65 3.10 11.30
C PRO A 127 -11.85 1.65 11.82
N GLU A 128 -12.17 1.45 13.09
CA GLU A 128 -12.16 0.14 13.75
C GLU A 128 -13.07 -0.89 13.06
N PRO A 129 -14.34 -0.59 12.71
CA PRO A 129 -15.21 -1.57 12.04
C PRO A 129 -14.70 -1.98 10.66
N VAL A 130 -14.06 -1.07 9.95
CA VAL A 130 -13.48 -1.33 8.62
C VAL A 130 -12.26 -2.24 8.75
N ILE A 131 -11.41 -1.99 9.76
CA ILE A 131 -10.22 -2.80 10.05
C ILE A 131 -10.62 -4.22 10.47
N ASP A 132 -11.60 -4.34 11.38
CA ASP A 132 -12.11 -5.64 11.83
C ASP A 132 -12.69 -6.44 10.65
N LYS A 133 -13.45 -5.76 9.78
CA LYS A 133 -14.00 -6.41 8.58
C LYS A 133 -12.92 -6.82 7.59
N PHE A 134 -11.91 -5.98 7.39
CA PHE A 134 -10.75 -6.31 6.57
C PHE A 134 -9.99 -7.51 7.13
N LYS A 135 -9.82 -7.59 8.46
CA LYS A 135 -9.22 -8.75 9.14
C LYS A 135 -9.99 -10.04 8.87
N GLU A 136 -11.33 -10.01 8.94
CA GLU A 136 -12.15 -11.17 8.57
C GLU A 136 -11.91 -11.60 7.12
N HIS A 137 -11.79 -10.65 6.20
CA HIS A 137 -11.54 -10.95 4.78
C HIS A 137 -10.13 -11.52 4.55
N VAL A 138 -9.11 -10.99 5.21
CA VAL A 138 -7.74 -11.55 5.16
C VAL A 138 -7.72 -12.97 5.75
N TRP A 139 -8.43 -13.20 6.86
CA TRP A 139 -8.53 -14.54 7.45
C TRP A 139 -9.24 -15.53 6.50
N GLY A 140 -10.32 -15.10 5.86
CA GLY A 140 -10.98 -15.88 4.81
C GLY A 140 -10.06 -16.19 3.63
N ALA A 141 -9.20 -15.24 3.24
CA ALA A 141 -8.19 -15.45 2.20
C ALA A 141 -7.14 -16.50 2.61
N VAL A 142 -6.70 -16.49 3.87
CA VAL A 142 -5.83 -17.55 4.43
C VAL A 142 -6.52 -18.91 4.38
N GLN A 143 -7.80 -18.99 4.76
CA GLN A 143 -8.55 -20.23 4.71
C GLN A 143 -8.68 -20.75 3.27
N ASN A 144 -9.02 -19.88 2.32
CA ASN A 144 -9.10 -20.22 0.90
C ASN A 144 -7.74 -20.71 0.36
N LEU A 145 -6.64 -20.10 0.80
CA LEU A 145 -5.29 -20.53 0.43
C LEU A 145 -4.98 -21.92 1.01
N TYR A 146 -5.29 -22.15 2.29
CA TYR A 146 -5.09 -23.43 2.95
C TYR A 146 -5.86 -24.57 2.25
N GLU A 147 -7.16 -24.36 1.98
CA GLU A 147 -7.98 -25.36 1.29
C GLU A 147 -7.48 -25.67 -0.13
N ARG A 148 -6.87 -24.69 -0.81
CA ARG A 148 -6.24 -24.89 -2.12
C ARG A 148 -4.93 -25.66 -2.00
N LEU A 149 -4.10 -25.34 -1.01
CA LEU A 149 -2.83 -26.03 -0.76
C LEU A 149 -3.05 -27.50 -0.38
N LEU A 150 -4.13 -27.83 0.33
CA LEU A 150 -4.51 -29.22 0.63
C LEU A 150 -4.84 -30.06 -0.61
N ARG A 151 -5.20 -29.41 -1.73
CA ARG A 151 -5.50 -30.09 -3.01
C ARG A 151 -4.26 -30.27 -3.87
N VAL A 152 -3.11 -29.74 -3.45
CA VAL A 152 -1.85 -29.89 -4.18
C VAL A 152 -1.24 -31.25 -3.86
N ASP A 153 -0.86 -31.99 -4.91
CA ASP A 153 -0.11 -33.24 -4.81
C ASP A 153 1.31 -32.93 -4.31
N ALA A 154 1.56 -33.21 -3.04
CA ALA A 154 2.80 -32.88 -2.37
C ALA A 154 3.95 -33.77 -2.86
N GLU A 155 3.68 -35.04 -3.14
CA GLU A 155 4.65 -36.00 -3.64
C GLU A 155 5.18 -35.57 -5.01
N LYS A 156 4.28 -35.23 -5.93
CA LYS A 156 4.66 -34.72 -7.25
C LYS A 156 5.40 -33.39 -7.15
N LEU A 157 4.91 -32.47 -6.32
CA LEU A 157 5.53 -31.16 -6.15
C LEU A 157 6.98 -31.30 -5.67
N LEU A 158 7.21 -32.08 -4.62
CA LEU A 158 8.52 -32.23 -3.99
C LEU A 158 9.47 -33.10 -4.83
N ALA A 159 9.00 -34.25 -5.30
CA ALA A 159 9.87 -35.24 -5.95
C ALA A 159 10.14 -34.95 -7.44
N SER A 160 9.19 -34.32 -8.13
CA SER A 160 9.29 -34.07 -9.58
C SER A 160 9.46 -32.58 -9.87
N ASP A 161 8.49 -31.76 -9.51
CA ASP A 161 8.41 -30.40 -10.06
C ASP A 161 9.51 -29.49 -9.50
N MET A 162 9.74 -29.54 -8.18
CA MET A 162 10.82 -28.80 -7.52
C MET A 162 12.21 -29.27 -7.99
N VAL A 163 12.45 -30.58 -8.04
CA VAL A 163 13.72 -31.15 -8.51
C VAL A 163 13.99 -30.71 -9.95
N THR A 164 12.97 -30.75 -10.81
CA THR A 164 13.06 -30.28 -12.20
C THR A 164 13.46 -28.81 -12.26
N LYS A 165 12.81 -27.93 -11.48
CA LYS A 165 13.10 -26.50 -11.47
C LYS A 165 14.50 -26.18 -10.94
N ILE A 166 14.92 -26.85 -9.87
CA ILE A 166 16.26 -26.71 -9.30
C ILE A 166 17.31 -27.18 -10.32
N THR A 167 17.08 -28.31 -10.99
CA THR A 167 17.99 -28.83 -12.02
C THR A 167 18.11 -27.87 -13.19
N GLN A 168 16.99 -27.31 -13.68
CA GLN A 168 16.99 -26.26 -14.71
C GLN A 168 17.78 -25.03 -14.27
N HIS A 169 17.69 -24.64 -13.00
CA HIS A 169 18.46 -23.52 -12.46
C HIS A 169 19.97 -23.83 -12.45
N PHE A 170 20.37 -25.02 -12.00
CA PHE A 170 21.78 -25.45 -12.05
C PHE A 170 22.32 -25.56 -13.47
N GLU A 171 21.52 -26.02 -14.41
CA GLU A 171 21.89 -26.07 -15.82
C GLU A 171 22.16 -24.67 -16.38
N ARG A 172 21.29 -23.70 -16.10
CA ARG A 172 21.49 -22.29 -16.51
C ARG A 172 22.76 -21.69 -15.91
N ILE A 173 23.04 -21.97 -14.63
CA ILE A 173 24.29 -21.53 -13.99
C ILE A 173 25.50 -22.16 -14.68
N ARG A 174 25.44 -23.45 -14.98
CA ARG A 174 26.53 -24.17 -15.64
C ARG A 174 26.82 -23.60 -17.02
N ILE A 175 25.77 -23.35 -17.82
CA ILE A 175 25.90 -22.72 -19.15
C ILE A 175 26.48 -21.31 -19.05
N ALA A 176 25.99 -20.48 -18.13
CA ALA A 176 26.52 -19.13 -17.93
C ALA A 176 28.00 -19.14 -17.56
N ARG A 177 28.42 -20.09 -16.71
CA ARG A 177 29.83 -20.27 -16.33
C ARG A 177 30.71 -20.80 -17.46
N SER A 178 30.23 -21.74 -18.28
CA SER A 178 31.01 -22.23 -19.42
C SER A 178 31.23 -21.14 -20.46
N CYS A 179 30.18 -20.38 -20.81
CA CYS A 179 30.31 -19.25 -21.73
C CYS A 179 31.25 -18.16 -21.20
N ALA A 180 31.17 -17.86 -19.89
CA ALA A 180 32.10 -16.92 -19.23
C ALA A 180 33.57 -17.31 -19.45
N LEU A 181 33.88 -18.60 -19.33
CA LEU A 181 35.22 -19.14 -19.46
C LEU A 181 35.72 -19.14 -20.92
N GLU A 182 34.85 -19.45 -21.87
CA GLU A 182 35.18 -19.42 -23.31
C GLU A 182 35.41 -17.99 -23.83
N LEU A 183 34.60 -17.03 -23.37
CA LEU A 183 34.66 -15.63 -23.82
C LEU A 183 35.60 -14.76 -22.97
N ASN A 184 36.20 -15.28 -21.90
CA ASN A 184 36.97 -14.50 -20.90
C ASN A 184 36.19 -13.28 -20.37
N GLN A 185 34.90 -13.47 -20.07
CA GLN A 185 33.99 -12.44 -19.60
C GLN A 185 33.27 -12.89 -18.32
N PRO A 186 32.74 -11.98 -17.49
CA PRO A 186 31.94 -12.38 -16.34
C PRO A 186 30.69 -13.17 -16.77
N PRO A 187 30.21 -14.12 -15.95
CA PRO A 187 29.04 -14.91 -16.28
C PRO A 187 27.79 -14.03 -16.37
N VAL A 188 27.12 -14.10 -17.53
CA VAL A 188 25.83 -13.45 -17.77
C VAL A 188 24.73 -14.48 -17.62
N PHE A 189 23.81 -14.25 -16.68
CA PHE A 189 22.67 -15.13 -16.45
C PHE A 189 21.49 -14.73 -17.31
N ALA A 190 20.85 -15.70 -17.96
CA ALA A 190 19.62 -15.47 -18.70
C ALA A 190 18.46 -15.20 -17.72
N LEU A 191 18.14 -13.93 -17.54
CA LEU A 191 17.05 -13.46 -16.70
C LEU A 191 15.71 -13.56 -17.43
N ALA A 192 14.63 -13.72 -16.66
CA ALA A 192 13.29 -13.60 -17.21
C ALA A 192 13.00 -12.12 -17.58
N PRO A 193 12.15 -11.83 -18.58
CA PRO A 193 11.91 -10.45 -19.04
C PRO A 193 11.44 -9.49 -17.93
N HIS A 194 10.69 -9.99 -16.96
CA HIS A 194 10.19 -9.22 -15.83
C HIS A 194 11.25 -8.94 -14.76
N LEU A 195 12.44 -9.55 -14.82
CA LEU A 195 13.55 -9.30 -13.88
C LEU A 195 14.64 -8.40 -14.48
N MET A 196 14.42 -7.88 -15.69
CA MET A 196 15.42 -7.05 -16.39
C MET A 196 15.54 -5.64 -15.79
N ALA A 197 14.47 -5.14 -15.14
CA ALA A 197 14.43 -3.82 -14.52
C ALA A 197 13.51 -3.83 -13.30
N ALA A 198 13.78 -2.96 -12.33
CA ALA A 198 12.97 -2.85 -11.10
C ALA A 198 11.50 -2.49 -11.41
N ASP A 199 11.25 -1.66 -12.42
CA ASP A 199 9.90 -1.27 -12.81
C ASP A 199 9.10 -2.43 -13.44
N THR A 200 9.77 -3.29 -14.22
CA THR A 200 9.13 -4.45 -14.84
C THR A 200 8.86 -5.55 -13.83
N GLU A 201 9.74 -5.71 -12.84
CA GLU A 201 9.55 -6.61 -11.72
C GLU A 201 8.36 -6.17 -10.87
N LEU A 202 8.32 -4.88 -10.50
CA LEU A 202 7.20 -4.33 -9.74
C LEU A 202 5.88 -4.46 -10.51
N HIS A 203 5.89 -4.25 -11.83
CA HIS A 203 4.70 -4.46 -12.66
C HIS A 203 4.25 -5.93 -12.64
N TYR A 204 5.18 -6.88 -12.70
CA TYR A 204 4.87 -8.30 -12.58
C TYR A 204 4.27 -8.64 -11.20
N LEU A 205 4.84 -8.10 -10.11
CA LEU A 205 4.30 -8.31 -8.76
C LEU A 205 2.90 -7.70 -8.59
N ARG A 206 2.59 -6.59 -9.26
CA ARG A 206 1.24 -6.03 -9.33
C ARG A 206 0.27 -6.98 -10.03
N GLN A 207 0.66 -7.60 -11.13
CA GLN A 207 -0.17 -8.61 -11.82
C GLN A 207 -0.42 -9.83 -10.94
N ILE A 208 0.62 -10.33 -10.25
CA ILE A 208 0.48 -11.43 -9.28
C ILE A 208 -0.45 -11.04 -8.13
N SER A 209 -0.34 -9.81 -7.62
CA SER A 209 -1.22 -9.30 -6.56
C SER A 209 -2.68 -9.26 -6.99
N GLU A 210 -2.98 -8.86 -8.24
CA GLU A 210 -4.34 -8.90 -8.79
C GLU A 210 -4.90 -10.32 -8.83
N LEU A 211 -4.09 -11.32 -9.23
CA LEU A 211 -4.48 -12.73 -9.21
C LEU A 211 -4.75 -13.22 -7.78
N ILE A 212 -3.88 -12.88 -6.82
CA ILE A 212 -4.05 -13.22 -5.41
C ILE A 212 -5.38 -12.65 -4.88
N ILE A 213 -5.67 -11.38 -5.15
CA ILE A 213 -6.93 -10.73 -4.76
C ILE A 213 -8.11 -11.47 -5.40
N MET A 214 -8.05 -11.74 -6.70
CA MET A 214 -9.13 -12.40 -7.44
C MET A 214 -9.44 -13.81 -6.90
N PHE A 215 -8.43 -14.57 -6.50
CA PHE A 215 -8.59 -15.97 -6.09
C PHE A 215 -8.87 -16.17 -4.60
N LEU A 216 -8.41 -15.24 -3.75
CA LEU A 216 -8.45 -15.42 -2.30
C LEU A 216 -9.39 -14.44 -1.58
N MET A 217 -9.56 -13.21 -2.09
CA MET A 217 -10.35 -12.17 -1.43
C MET A 217 -11.83 -12.17 -1.88
N PRO A 218 -12.75 -11.58 -1.08
CA PRO A 218 -14.15 -11.40 -1.49
C PRO A 218 -14.32 -10.45 -2.70
N ARG A 219 -15.44 -10.60 -3.42
CA ARG A 219 -15.77 -9.82 -4.64
C ARG A 219 -15.82 -8.30 -4.44
N CYS A 220 -16.00 -7.81 -3.21
CA CYS A 220 -15.98 -6.38 -2.93
C CYS A 220 -14.60 -5.74 -3.24
N TYR A 221 -13.52 -6.53 -3.22
CA TYR A 221 -12.18 -6.08 -3.63
C TYR A 221 -11.92 -6.19 -5.13
N SER A 222 -12.91 -6.55 -5.93
CA SER A 222 -12.81 -6.52 -7.40
C SER A 222 -13.20 -5.16 -7.98
N LEU A 223 -13.77 -4.26 -7.18
CA LEU A 223 -14.09 -2.89 -7.57
C LEU A 223 -12.81 -2.06 -7.71
N ALA A 224 -12.69 -1.28 -8.79
CA ALA A 224 -11.43 -0.65 -9.20
C ALA A 224 -10.65 0.09 -8.09
N PRO A 225 -11.26 0.96 -7.26
CA PRO A 225 -10.49 1.65 -6.20
C PRO A 225 -9.92 0.70 -5.15
N ALA A 226 -10.69 -0.31 -4.74
CA ALA A 226 -10.28 -1.29 -3.75
C ALA A 226 -9.22 -2.25 -4.31
N THR A 227 -9.38 -2.70 -5.55
CA THR A 227 -8.41 -3.55 -6.25
C THR A 227 -7.07 -2.85 -6.38
N HIS A 228 -7.06 -1.60 -6.86
CA HIS A 228 -5.82 -0.86 -7.06
C HIS A 228 -5.08 -0.61 -5.74
N LEU A 229 -5.80 -0.19 -4.69
CA LEU A 229 -5.20 0.03 -3.39
C LEU A 229 -4.60 -1.26 -2.82
N MET A 230 -5.37 -2.35 -2.83
CA MET A 230 -4.93 -3.64 -2.29
C MET A 230 -3.75 -4.20 -3.10
N ARG A 231 -3.77 -4.01 -4.42
CA ARG A 231 -2.67 -4.40 -5.30
C ARG A 231 -1.39 -3.66 -4.97
N GLU A 232 -1.43 -2.34 -4.77
CA GLU A 232 -0.23 -1.57 -4.40
C GLU A 232 0.29 -1.97 -3.01
N ILE A 233 -0.61 -2.22 -2.05
CA ILE A 233 -0.20 -2.68 -0.71
C ILE A 233 0.47 -4.05 -0.82
N LEU A 234 -0.16 -5.03 -1.48
CA LEU A 234 0.40 -6.37 -1.65
C LEU A 234 1.72 -6.35 -2.42
N ALA A 235 1.80 -5.67 -3.57
CA ALA A 235 3.01 -5.65 -4.38
C ALA A 235 4.15 -4.91 -3.66
N CYS A 236 3.93 -3.67 -3.24
CA CYS A 236 5.00 -2.77 -2.78
C CYS A 236 5.37 -2.96 -1.30
N LYS A 237 4.43 -3.40 -0.45
CA LYS A 237 4.64 -3.49 1.01
C LYS A 237 4.81 -4.91 1.51
N VAL A 238 4.37 -5.91 0.74
CA VAL A 238 4.42 -7.31 1.16
C VAL A 238 5.32 -8.13 0.24
N LEU A 239 4.96 -8.27 -1.03
CA LEU A 239 5.63 -9.18 -1.96
C LEU A 239 7.04 -8.74 -2.31
N GLN A 240 7.23 -7.49 -2.73
CA GLN A 240 8.56 -7.00 -3.13
C GLN A 240 9.56 -7.09 -1.97
N PRO A 241 9.30 -6.53 -0.76
CA PRO A 241 10.24 -6.68 0.35
C PRO A 241 10.46 -8.13 0.78
N ALA A 242 9.44 -8.99 0.68
CA ALA A 242 9.60 -10.40 1.01
C ALA A 242 10.48 -11.14 0.00
N ILE A 243 10.34 -10.85 -1.30
CA ILE A 243 11.17 -11.43 -2.35
C ILE A 243 12.61 -10.93 -2.21
N ASP A 244 12.82 -9.63 -2.00
CA ASP A 244 14.14 -9.04 -1.79
C ASP A 244 14.85 -9.71 -0.60
N LEU A 245 14.14 -9.89 0.52
CA LEU A 245 14.68 -10.55 1.71
C LEU A 245 15.00 -12.03 1.47
N VAL A 246 14.08 -12.79 0.88
CA VAL A 246 14.25 -14.24 0.70
C VAL A 246 15.29 -14.57 -0.37
N THR A 247 15.49 -13.67 -1.34
CA THR A 247 16.50 -13.82 -2.40
C THR A 247 17.85 -13.22 -2.03
N GLU A 248 17.96 -12.51 -0.91
CA GLU A 248 19.22 -11.95 -0.43
C GLU A 248 20.22 -13.08 -0.09
N PRO A 249 21.41 -13.11 -0.71
CA PRO A 249 22.36 -14.20 -0.51
C PRO A 249 22.81 -14.36 0.94
N ASP A 250 23.01 -13.25 1.66
CA ASP A 250 23.43 -13.29 3.07
C ASP A 250 22.31 -13.84 3.96
N TYR A 251 21.06 -13.43 3.73
CA TYR A 251 19.90 -13.96 4.45
C TYR A 251 19.80 -15.49 4.27
N ILE A 252 19.95 -15.99 3.04
CA ILE A 252 19.96 -17.44 2.75
C ILE A 252 21.11 -18.13 3.50
N ASN A 253 22.33 -17.58 3.40
CA ASN A 253 23.51 -18.16 4.03
C ASN A 253 23.37 -18.23 5.56
N GLN A 254 22.91 -17.15 6.18
CA GLN A 254 22.64 -17.11 7.63
C GLN A 254 21.61 -18.16 8.04
N LYS A 255 20.55 -18.36 7.24
CA LYS A 255 19.54 -19.38 7.53
C LYS A 255 20.09 -20.81 7.41
N ILE A 256 20.96 -21.07 6.44
CA ILE A 256 21.64 -22.36 6.31
C ILE A 256 22.54 -22.62 7.52
N ILE A 257 23.33 -21.62 7.94
CA ILE A 257 24.21 -21.74 9.12
C ILE A 257 23.38 -22.01 10.37
N GLN A 258 22.32 -21.22 10.61
CA GLN A 258 21.40 -21.41 11.75
C GLN A 258 20.82 -22.83 11.78
N TYR A 259 20.43 -23.37 10.63
CA TYR A 259 19.92 -24.73 10.53
C TYR A 259 20.99 -25.78 10.87
N LEU A 260 22.20 -25.65 10.32
CA LEU A 260 23.30 -26.58 10.59
C LEU A 260 23.76 -26.55 12.05
N GLU A 261 23.77 -25.37 12.68
CA GLU A 261 24.07 -25.22 14.11
C GLU A 261 23.01 -25.88 14.98
N ALA A 262 21.73 -25.63 14.70
CA ALA A 262 20.63 -26.28 15.41
C ALA A 262 20.67 -27.81 15.28
N GLN A 263 21.03 -28.33 14.10
CA GLN A 263 21.18 -29.77 13.90
C GLN A 263 22.34 -30.35 14.73
N LYS A 264 23.50 -29.66 14.75
CA LYS A 264 24.65 -30.08 15.57
C LYS A 264 24.32 -30.11 17.06
N GLU A 265 23.55 -29.15 17.56
CA GLU A 265 23.10 -29.14 18.95
C GLU A 265 22.20 -30.33 19.27
N VAL A 266 21.28 -30.67 18.36
CA VAL A 266 20.42 -31.85 18.49
C VAL A 266 21.25 -33.13 18.50
N ASP A 267 22.17 -33.30 17.55
CA ASP A 267 23.03 -34.48 17.47
C ASP A 267 23.93 -34.61 18.71
N ALA A 268 24.52 -33.51 19.19
CA ALA A 268 25.31 -33.49 20.42
C ALA A 268 24.46 -33.83 21.66
N MET A 269 23.20 -33.41 21.69
CA MET A 269 22.27 -33.77 22.74
C MET A 269 21.93 -35.26 22.70
N HIS A 270 21.68 -35.84 21.52
CA HIS A 270 21.46 -37.29 21.37
C HIS A 270 22.68 -38.08 21.84
N VAL A 271 23.90 -37.72 21.40
CA VAL A 271 25.13 -38.40 21.83
C VAL A 271 25.28 -38.34 23.35
N ARG A 272 25.15 -37.15 23.96
CA ARG A 272 25.21 -37.02 25.43
C ARG A 272 24.15 -37.87 26.12
N THR A 273 22.92 -37.85 25.64
CA THR A 273 21.82 -38.62 26.24
C THR A 273 22.12 -40.13 26.19
N HIS A 274 22.62 -40.64 25.06
CA HIS A 274 23.04 -42.03 24.93
C HIS A 274 24.28 -42.38 25.77
N GLU A 275 25.23 -41.46 25.94
CA GLU A 275 26.42 -41.66 26.77
C GLU A 275 26.10 -41.65 28.27
N TYR A 276 25.19 -40.76 28.72
CA TYR A 276 24.80 -40.62 30.13
C TYR A 276 23.80 -41.69 30.57
N ALA A 277 22.95 -42.20 29.69
CA ALA A 277 21.97 -43.22 30.02
C ALA A 277 22.41 -44.61 29.55
N LYS A 278 23.34 -45.22 30.30
CA LYS A 278 23.78 -46.61 30.09
C LYS A 278 22.72 -47.65 30.48
N THR A 279 21.69 -47.25 31.24
CA THR A 279 20.62 -48.11 31.76
C THR A 279 19.24 -47.44 31.59
N PHE A 280 18.18 -48.24 31.43
CA PHE A 280 16.80 -47.73 31.23
C PHE A 280 16.33 -46.81 32.37
N GLU A 281 16.74 -47.08 33.62
CA GLU A 281 16.44 -46.23 34.77
C GLU A 281 17.09 -44.84 34.70
N ASP A 282 18.28 -44.72 34.11
CA ASP A 282 18.97 -43.44 33.93
C ASP A 282 18.26 -42.58 32.88
N TYR A 283 17.72 -43.21 31.84
CA TYR A 283 16.84 -42.57 30.85
C TYR A 283 15.58 -41.99 31.51
N ILE A 284 14.92 -42.77 32.37
CA ILE A 284 13.72 -42.33 33.10
C ILE A 284 14.06 -41.18 34.07
N ARG A 285 15.22 -41.23 34.75
CA ARG A 285 15.67 -40.12 35.62
C ARG A 285 15.98 -38.86 34.81
N LEU A 286 16.62 -38.98 33.66
CA LEU A 286 16.94 -37.85 32.79
C LEU A 286 15.66 -37.18 32.29
N ILE A 287 14.68 -37.96 31.84
CA ILE A 287 13.35 -37.49 31.41
C ILE A 287 12.64 -36.77 32.56
N ASN A 288 12.62 -37.36 33.77
CA ASN A 288 11.96 -36.76 34.93
C ASN A 288 12.68 -35.51 35.48
N SER A 289 13.98 -35.37 35.21
CA SER A 289 14.78 -34.21 35.59
C SER A 289 14.76 -33.07 34.56
N CYS A 290 14.30 -33.35 33.33
CA CYS A 290 14.23 -32.36 32.27
C CYS A 290 12.96 -31.50 32.39
N ASN A 291 13.12 -30.25 32.82
CA ASN A 291 12.00 -29.31 32.98
C ASN A 291 11.61 -28.56 31.68
N ASN A 292 12.29 -28.82 30.55
CA ASN A 292 12.00 -28.16 29.29
C ASN A 292 11.32 -29.12 28.30
N VAL A 293 10.09 -28.78 27.91
CA VAL A 293 9.24 -29.59 27.04
C VAL A 293 9.81 -29.71 25.63
N ASP A 294 10.50 -28.68 25.14
CA ASP A 294 11.10 -28.70 23.82
C ASP A 294 12.34 -29.60 23.76
N THR A 295 13.11 -29.68 24.85
CA THR A 295 14.21 -30.64 24.96
C THR A 295 13.70 -32.08 25.07
N LEU A 296 12.57 -32.32 25.75
CA LEU A 296 11.95 -33.65 25.81
C LEU A 296 11.37 -34.10 24.46
N LYS A 297 10.79 -33.18 23.68
CA LYS A 297 10.33 -33.49 22.31
C LYS A 297 11.46 -33.86 21.36
N ARG A 298 12.65 -33.29 21.56
CA ARG A 298 13.86 -33.58 20.77
C ARG A 298 14.55 -34.88 21.17
N LEU A 299 14.21 -35.46 22.33
CA LEU A 299 14.75 -36.73 22.82
C LEU A 299 14.01 -37.97 22.30
N ARG A 300 12.84 -37.79 21.66
CA ARG A 300 12.00 -38.86 21.11
C ARG A 300 12.47 -39.28 19.72
#